data_AF-A0A6B2LVT8-F1
#
_entry.id   AF-A0A6B2LVT8-F1
#
_cell.length_a   1.000
_cell.length_b   1.000
_cell.length_c   1.000
_cell.angle_alpha   90.00
_cell.angle_beta   90.00
_cell.angle_gamma   90.00
#
_symmetry.space_group_name_H-M   'P 1'
#
loop_
_entity.id
_entity.type
_entity.pdbx_description
1 polymer ?
#
loop_
_entity_poly.entity_id
_entity_poly.type
_entity_poly.pdbx_seq_one_letter_code
_entity_poly.pdbx_strand_id
1 'polypeptide(L)' 'MWELYVREHPFSGYDFVMDQENDVLDGKRPVIPESCPEKYSMLITKCWADDPAMRPPYSRILSEHLP' A
#
# COMPACT_ATOMS: atom_id res chain seq x y z
N MET A 1 -1.25 -2.01 -6.42
CA MET A 1 -2.19 -2.97 -5.79
C MET A 1 -3.41 -2.26 -5.24
N TRP A 2 -3.24 -1.32 -4.30
CA TRP A 2 -4.35 -0.53 -3.75
C TRP A 2 -5.19 0.15 -4.85
N GLU A 3 -4.56 0.90 -5.74
CA GLU A 3 -5.23 1.57 -6.87
C GLU A 3 -5.97 0.58 -7.80
N LEU A 4 -5.42 -0.63 -7.99
CA LEU A 4 -6.08 -1.66 -8.80
C LEU A 4 -7.35 -2.18 -8.14
N TYR A 5 -7.36 -2.29 -6.81
CA TYR A 5 -8.49 -2.78 -6.04
C TYR A 5 -9.55 -1.70 -5.82
N VAL A 6 -9.15 -0.53 -5.32
CA VAL A 6 -10.05 0.58 -4.98
C VAL A 6 -10.52 1.35 -6.22
N ARG A 7 -9.76 1.27 -7.33
CA ARG A 7 -10.07 1.95 -8.61
C ARG A 7 -10.09 3.47 -8.49
N GLU A 8 -9.27 4.00 -7.59
CA GLU A 8 -9.14 5.43 -7.31
C GLU A 8 -7.66 5.86 -7.30
N HIS A 9 -7.44 7.17 -7.47
CA HIS A 9 -6.10 7.74 -7.35
C HIS A 9 -5.70 7.85 -5.87
N PRO A 10 -4.56 7.28 -5.44
CA PRO A 10 -4.12 7.37 -4.07
C PRO A 10 -3.78 8.83 -3.72
N PHE A 11 -4.10 9.26 -2.49
CA PHE A 11 -3.81 10.62 -2.02
C PHE A 11 -4.41 11.72 -2.91
N SER A 12 -5.60 11.52 -3.47
CA SER A 12 -6.26 12.50 -4.36
C SER A 12 -6.75 13.79 -3.68
N GLY A 13 -6.72 13.87 -2.35
CA GLY A 13 -7.26 14.98 -1.57
C GLY A 13 -6.26 16.07 -1.17
N TYR A 14 -5.04 16.05 -1.68
CA TYR A 14 -4.01 17.04 -1.34
C TYR A 14 -3.95 18.14 -2.38
N ASP A 15 -3.92 19.40 -1.92
CA ASP A 15 -3.76 20.56 -2.79
C ASP A 15 -2.31 20.72 -3.27
N PHE A 16 -1.34 20.28 -2.47
CA PHE A 16 0.09 20.37 -2.75
C PHE A 16 0.80 19.03 -2.51
N VAL A 17 1.75 18.71 -3.40
CA VAL A 17 2.53 17.46 -3.33
C VAL A 17 3.38 17.39 -2.05
N MET A 18 3.87 18.51 -1.52
CA MET A 18 4.67 18.50 -0.27
C MET A 18 3.87 17.98 0.93
N ASP A 19 2.57 18.28 1.01
CA ASP A 19 1.73 17.79 2.11
C ASP A 19 1.54 16.28 2.02
N GLN A 20 1.38 15.75 0.80
CA GLN A 20 1.35 14.31 0.54
C GLN A 20 2.67 13.64 0.93
N GLU A 21 3.82 14.22 0.55
CA GLU A 21 5.15 13.68 0.90
C GLU A 21 5.35 13.61 2.41
N ASN A 22 5.00 14.68 3.14
CA ASN A 22 5.07 14.71 4.60
C ASN A 22 4.20 13.61 5.23
N ASP A 23 2.96 13.45 4.76
CA ASP A 23 2.07 12.42 5.29
C ASP A 23 2.59 10.99 5.02
N VAL A 24 3.23 10.75 3.87
CA VAL A 24 3.89 9.47 3.58
C VAL A 24 5.07 9.23 4.51
N LEU A 25 5.87 10.26 4.78
CA LEU A 25 7.00 10.21 5.73
C LEU A 25 6.53 9.96 7.17
N ASP A 26 5.37 10.49 7.54
CA ASP A 26 4.70 10.25 8.84
C ASP A 26 4.02 8.88 8.93
N GLY A 27 4.19 8.02 7.91
CA GLY A 27 3.67 6.66 7.91
C GLY A 27 2.21 6.54 7.47
N LYS A 28 1.55 7.63 7.04
CA LYS A 28 0.19 7.54 6.53
C LYS A 28 0.16 6.80 5.19
N ARG A 29 -0.91 6.06 4.98
CA ARG A 29 -1.19 5.27 3.76
C ARG A 29 -2.66 5.41 3.38
N PRO A 30 -3.03 5.20 2.11
CA PRO A 30 -4.43 5.20 1.69
C PRO A 30 -5.23 4.12 2.45
N VAL A 31 -6.48 4.45 2.79
CA VAL A 31 -7.37 3.54 3.53
C VAL A 31 -7.66 2.30 2.69
N ILE A 32 -7.44 1.11 3.27
CA ILE A 32 -7.85 -0.15 2.65
C ILE A 32 -9.30 -0.45 3.08
N PRO A 33 -10.28 -0.53 2.16
CA PRO A 33 -11.66 -0.84 2.54
C PRO A 33 -11.79 -2.23 3.17
N GLU A 34 -12.71 -2.40 4.11
CA GLU A 34 -12.99 -3.70 4.75
C GLU A 34 -13.47 -4.78 3.75
N SER A 35 -14.03 -4.36 2.61
CA SER A 35 -14.39 -5.25 1.51
C SER A 35 -13.19 -5.88 0.80
N CYS A 36 -11.97 -5.37 1.04
CA CYS A 36 -10.75 -5.89 0.44
C CYS A 36 -10.47 -7.30 0.96
N PRO A 37 -10.32 -8.32 0.07
CA PRO A 37 -9.96 -9.66 0.51
C PRO A 37 -8.71 -9.65 1.37
N GLU A 38 -8.76 -10.36 2.51
CA GLU A 38 -7.71 -10.34 3.52
C GLU A 38 -6.31 -10.62 2.95
N LYS A 39 -6.20 -11.57 2.03
CA LYS A 39 -4.93 -11.89 1.35
C LYS A 39 -4.30 -10.68 0.65
N TYR A 40 -5.11 -9.80 0.07
CA TYR A 40 -4.62 -8.59 -0.60
C TYR A 40 -4.38 -7.46 0.38
N SER A 41 -5.25 -7.24 1.36
CA SER A 41 -5.04 -6.20 2.37
C SER A 41 -3.76 -6.45 3.16
N MET A 42 -3.50 -7.69 3.58
CA MET A 42 -2.25 -8.08 4.23
C MET A 42 -1.01 -7.85 3.34
N LEU A 43 -1.10 -8.19 2.05
CA LEU A 43 0.01 -7.99 1.12
C LEU A 43 0.29 -6.50 0.88
N ILE A 44 -0.76 -5.70 0.70
CA ILE A 44 -0.66 -4.23 0.60
C ILE A 44 0.05 -3.67 1.84
N THR A 45 -0.41 -4.04 3.03
CA THR A 45 0.19 -3.58 4.30
C THR A 45 1.66 -3.99 4.43
N LYS A 46 2.01 -5.25 4.12
CA LYS A 46 3.42 -5.72 4.15
C LYS A 46 4.32 -4.93 3.19
N CYS A 47 3.84 -4.63 1.98
CA CYS A 47 4.58 -3.82 1.01
C CYS A 47 4.74 -2.35 1.44
N TRP A 48 3.89 -1.87 2.35
CA TRP A 48 3.89 -0.51 2.88
C TRP A 48 4.58 -0.34 4.23
N ALA A 49 5.29 -1.37 4.72
CA ALA A 49 6.05 -1.30 5.96
C ALA A 49 6.98 -0.07 5.99
N ASP A 50 6.98 0.63 7.12
CA ASP A 50 7.76 1.86 7.31
C ASP A 50 9.25 1.59 7.17
N ASP A 51 9.74 0.54 7.84
CA ASP A 51 11.09 0.02 7.62
C ASP A 51 11.19 -0.64 6.22
N PRO A 52 12.00 -0.10 5.30
CA PRO A 52 12.20 -0.69 3.98
C PRO A 52 12.72 -2.13 4.02
N ALA A 53 13.48 -2.52 5.05
CA ALA A 53 14.01 -3.87 5.19
C ALA A 53 12.92 -4.92 5.51
N MET A 54 11.77 -4.47 6.02
CA MET A 54 10.63 -5.33 6.35
C MET A 54 9.72 -5.59 5.13
N ARG A 55 9.92 -4.86 4.02
CA ARG A 55 9.13 -5.04 2.80
C ARG A 55 9.54 -6.34 2.10
N PRO A 56 8.58 -7.16 1.66
CA PRO A 56 8.91 -8.41 0.99
C PRO A 56 9.56 -8.16 -0.38
N PRO A 57 10.62 -8.88 -0.74
CA PRO A 57 11.13 -8.85 -2.11
C PRO A 57 10.10 -9.46 -3.07
N TYR A 58 10.11 -9.00 -4.32
CA TYR A 58 9.16 -9.46 -5.33
C TYR A 58 9.16 -10.99 -5.52
N SER A 59 10.33 -11.63 -5.44
CA SER A 59 10.46 -13.09 -5.51
C SER A 59 9.64 -13.82 -4.44
N ARG A 60 9.61 -13.30 -3.20
CA ARG A 60 8.78 -13.84 -2.12
C ARG A 60 7.29 -13.68 -2.42
N ILE A 61 6.90 -12.51 -2.93
CA ILE A 61 5.50 -12.24 -3.29
C ILE A 61 5.01 -13.24 -4.34
N LEU A 62 5.82 -13.51 -5.37
CA LEU A 62 5.50 -14.52 -6.39
C LEU A 62 5.30 -15.91 -5.78
N SER A 63 6.26 -16.38 -4.97
CA SER A 63 6.21 -17.73 -4.40
C SER A 63 5.06 -17.96 -3.42
N GLU A 64 4.62 -16.93 -2.71
CA GLU A 64 3.57 -17.04 -1.68
C GLU A 64 2.16 -16.79 -2.25
N HIS A 65 2.03 -16.13 -3.39
CA HIS A 65 0.73 -15.64 -3.88
C HIS A 65 0.34 -16.10 -5.29
N LEU A 66 1.25 -16.65 -6.09
CA LEU A 66 0.95 -17.21 -7.41
C LEU A 66 1.28 -18.72 -7.46
N PRO A 67 0.48 -19.52 -8.18
CA PRO A 67 0.75 -20.94 -8.42
C PRO A 67 1.93 -21.18 -9.37
#